data_AF-A0A151EGR8-F1
#
_entry.id   AF-A0A151EGR8-F1
#
_cell.length_a   1.000
_cell.length_b   1.000
_cell.length_c   1.000
_cell.angle_alpha   90.00
_cell.angle_beta   90.00
_cell.angle_gamma   90.00
#
_symmetry.space_group_name_H-M   'P 1'
#
loop_
_entity.id
_entity.type
_entity.pdbx_description
1 polymer ?
#
loop_
_entity_poly.entity_id
_entity_poly.type
_entity_poly.pdbx_seq_one_letter_code
_entity_poly.pdbx_strand_id
1 'polypeptide(L)'
;MNKINMLVIGIDGACWPLIIKMIDAGELPNIKNLRENGVWGDMKSCIPPITYPAWKCYSTGKNPGKLGVFWWEYLDIENKKSIIPDSRSFDSKEIWDYLNDKDITTGIIGMPTTYPPKKVKGFMISGGPDVGEKDFTYPKSIEKEVKDKYGYFPNFFDKIIQINEENKQKVADICLKQIDSNFKTSVGLYEKEKPDFLQVCTYTINGPLQHFFYDDEPTKKAWRVVDSYIGLLKDKFQYVIIHSDHGTSPMKKQFFINAWFKKEGYLFRKKSLGDFFIKIGLDRILNFLEKTNLSDLLIKLKIFQSFSTLIPDKKGLFGETEGKAIFQKVDWKKSKVVGSAQGPIYLNNSILTEDEKSRLKDEIIRKLESFKDPETGKNPIDKVYRREDIYSGKYTNKAPELIALDSDEYHNKGGIRIDVLFRESIWKGNNSINGLFVISGKDIKKGKNIDIEIFDLAPTILHIFGLPVPTDIDGKVLKEIFEENSDLSRRIVNYKKNDEKEEEIIKKSIKKLKGTGRL
;
A
#
# COMPACT_ATOMS: atom_id res chain seq x y z
N MET A 1 -15.14 -19.20 -30.48
CA MET A 1 -13.95 -19.18 -29.60
C MET A 1 -14.44 -19.34 -28.18
N ASN A 2 -13.82 -20.22 -27.36
CA ASN A 2 -14.18 -20.30 -25.94
C ASN A 2 -14.00 -18.91 -25.29
N LYS A 3 -14.98 -18.51 -24.48
CA LYS A 3 -14.99 -17.24 -23.77
C LYS A 3 -13.83 -17.22 -22.77
N ILE A 4 -12.91 -16.26 -22.92
CA ILE A 4 -11.74 -16.11 -22.04
C ILE A 4 -12.24 -15.80 -20.63
N ASN A 5 -11.74 -16.54 -19.64
CA ASN A 5 -11.92 -16.19 -18.24
C ASN A 5 -10.61 -16.26 -17.44
N MET A 6 -10.51 -15.41 -16.41
CA MET A 6 -9.30 -15.22 -15.62
C MET A 6 -9.60 -15.01 -14.13
N LEU A 7 -8.83 -15.68 -13.29
CA LEU A 7 -8.74 -15.44 -11.85
C LEU A 7 -7.46 -14.66 -11.55
N VAL A 8 -7.58 -13.56 -10.82
CA VAL A 8 -6.46 -12.81 -10.27
C VAL A 8 -6.55 -12.83 -8.75
N ILE A 9 -5.51 -13.33 -8.10
CA ILE A 9 -5.38 -13.36 -6.64
C ILE A 9 -4.30 -12.37 -6.24
N GLY A 10 -4.72 -11.28 -5.61
CA GLY A 10 -3.85 -10.26 -5.04
C GLY A 10 -3.54 -10.55 -3.57
N ILE A 11 -2.26 -10.63 -3.21
CA ILE A 11 -1.81 -10.94 -1.85
C ILE A 11 -0.85 -9.84 -1.41
N ASP A 12 -1.30 -8.93 -0.54
CA ASP A 12 -0.50 -7.77 -0.12
C ASP A 12 0.83 -8.22 0.52
N GLY A 13 1.93 -7.58 0.14
CA GLY A 13 3.26 -7.82 0.70
C GLY A 13 3.84 -9.22 0.48
N ALA A 14 3.23 -10.06 -0.36
CA ALA A 14 3.73 -11.41 -0.56
C ALA A 14 5.01 -11.45 -1.41
N CYS A 15 5.94 -12.34 -1.04
CA CYS A 15 7.20 -12.56 -1.75
C CYS A 15 7.62 -14.04 -1.66
N TRP A 16 8.43 -14.51 -2.62
CA TRP A 16 8.89 -15.91 -2.64
C TRP A 16 9.66 -16.35 -1.39
N PRO A 17 10.56 -15.54 -0.79
CA PRO A 17 11.30 -15.95 0.40
C PRO A 17 10.42 -16.37 1.59
N LEU A 18 9.20 -15.82 1.71
CA LEU A 18 8.27 -16.16 2.78
C LEU A 18 7.60 -17.54 2.61
N ILE A 19 7.40 -17.98 1.37
CA ILE A 19 6.57 -19.16 1.08
C ILE A 19 7.36 -20.33 0.50
N ILE A 20 8.61 -20.12 0.07
CA ILE A 20 9.39 -21.18 -0.59
C ILE A 20 9.58 -22.41 0.30
N LYS A 21 9.89 -22.20 1.59
CA LYS A 21 10.04 -23.29 2.56
C LYS A 21 8.73 -24.04 2.78
N MET A 22 7.60 -23.34 2.74
CA MET A 22 6.27 -23.96 2.87
C MET A 22 5.90 -24.78 1.63
N ILE A 23 6.27 -24.30 0.43
CA ILE A 23 6.10 -25.03 -0.83
C ILE A 23 6.92 -26.33 -0.79
N ASP A 24 8.19 -26.24 -0.37
CA ASP A 24 9.09 -27.39 -0.28
C ASP A 24 8.62 -28.42 0.75
N ALA A 25 8.01 -27.94 1.86
CA ALA A 25 7.39 -28.79 2.88
C ALA A 25 6.02 -29.38 2.46
N GLY A 26 5.49 -29.02 1.28
CA GLY A 26 4.21 -29.51 0.79
C GLY A 26 2.97 -28.86 1.41
N GLU A 27 3.13 -27.72 2.11
CA GLU A 27 2.03 -27.01 2.77
C GLU A 27 1.18 -26.16 1.82
N LEU A 28 1.74 -25.79 0.66
CA LEU A 28 1.09 -24.92 -0.35
C LEU A 28 0.99 -25.63 -1.72
N PRO A 29 0.25 -26.76 -1.81
CA PRO A 29 0.21 -27.59 -3.01
C PRO A 29 -0.38 -26.87 -4.23
N ASN A 30 -1.32 -25.94 -4.06
CA ASN A 30 -1.95 -25.26 -5.20
C ASN A 30 -1.04 -24.17 -5.78
N ILE A 31 -0.39 -23.38 -4.92
CA ILE A 31 0.63 -22.40 -5.35
C ILE A 31 1.81 -23.13 -6.00
N LYS A 32 2.25 -24.26 -5.44
CA LYS A 32 3.27 -25.12 -6.06
C LYS A 32 2.85 -25.57 -7.46
N ASN A 33 1.63 -26.08 -7.59
CA ASN A 33 1.09 -26.54 -8.87
C ASN A 33 1.07 -25.41 -9.93
N LEU A 34 0.65 -24.20 -9.55
CA LEU A 34 0.63 -23.03 -10.43
C LEU A 34 2.04 -22.60 -10.85
N ARG A 35 3.00 -22.63 -9.92
CA ARG A 35 4.41 -22.31 -10.18
C ARG A 35 5.07 -23.29 -11.15
N GLU A 36 4.84 -24.59 -10.95
CA GLU A 36 5.40 -25.65 -11.81
C GLU A 36 4.76 -25.67 -13.21
N ASN A 37 3.45 -25.36 -13.29
CA ASN A 37 2.69 -25.36 -14.55
C ASN A 37 2.49 -23.95 -15.14
N GLY A 38 3.33 -23.00 -14.76
CA GLY A 38 3.20 -21.61 -15.17
C GLY A 38 4.53 -20.90 -15.29
N VAL A 39 4.45 -19.60 -15.51
CA VAL A 39 5.58 -18.67 -15.44
C VAL A 39 5.53 -17.97 -14.10
N TRP A 40 6.66 -17.85 -13.43
CA TRP A 40 6.74 -17.26 -12.10
C TRP A 40 8.00 -16.41 -11.94
N GLY A 41 8.09 -15.59 -10.91
CA GLY A 41 9.31 -14.87 -10.56
C GLY A 41 9.06 -13.65 -9.70
N ASP A 42 10.08 -12.82 -9.51
CA ASP A 42 9.94 -11.62 -8.70
C ASP A 42 9.18 -10.55 -9.50
N MET A 43 8.32 -9.81 -8.80
CA MET A 43 7.66 -8.65 -9.37
C MET A 43 8.10 -7.39 -8.63
N LYS A 44 8.75 -6.50 -9.37
CA LYS A 44 9.17 -5.21 -8.85
C LYS A 44 7.97 -4.27 -8.72
N SER A 45 7.75 -3.75 -7.51
CA SER A 45 6.71 -2.76 -7.22
C SER A 45 7.07 -1.35 -7.74
N CYS A 46 6.12 -0.43 -7.64
CA CYS A 46 6.41 0.99 -7.75
C CYS A 46 7.24 1.48 -6.56
N ILE A 47 7.85 2.66 -6.70
CA ILE A 47 8.57 3.32 -5.60
C ILE A 47 7.69 4.45 -5.04
N PRO A 48 7.54 4.58 -3.70
CA PRO A 48 7.89 3.58 -2.69
C PRO A 48 6.99 2.33 -2.78
N PRO A 49 7.45 1.15 -2.32
CA PRO A 49 6.68 -0.10 -2.36
C PRO A 49 5.59 -0.11 -1.29
N ILE A 50 4.48 0.57 -1.58
CA ILE A 50 3.38 0.77 -0.63
C ILE A 50 2.02 0.58 -1.29
N THR A 51 1.08 0.02 -0.51
CA THR A 51 -0.23 -0.46 -0.93
C THR A 51 -1.00 0.48 -1.86
N TYR A 52 -1.24 1.73 -1.44
CA TYR A 52 -2.11 2.65 -2.20
C TYR A 52 -1.68 2.91 -3.66
N PRO A 53 -0.46 3.40 -3.94
CA PRO A 53 -0.01 3.54 -5.32
C PRO A 53 0.13 2.18 -6.00
N ALA A 54 0.67 1.16 -5.34
CA ALA A 54 1.01 -0.11 -5.99
C ALA A 54 -0.22 -0.85 -6.55
N TRP A 55 -1.33 -0.95 -5.80
CA TRP A 55 -2.57 -1.56 -6.32
C TRP A 55 -3.14 -0.80 -7.54
N LYS A 56 -2.93 0.51 -7.60
CA LYS A 56 -3.35 1.33 -8.75
C LYS A 56 -2.38 1.24 -9.92
N CYS A 57 -1.10 1.04 -9.65
CA CYS A 57 -0.11 0.71 -10.66
C CYS A 57 -0.46 -0.63 -11.33
N TYR A 58 -0.81 -1.65 -10.54
CA TYR A 58 -1.31 -2.94 -11.04
C TYR A 58 -2.54 -2.75 -11.95
N SER A 59 -3.59 -2.11 -11.44
CA SER A 59 -4.90 -2.08 -12.11
C SER A 59 -4.95 -1.14 -13.30
N THR A 60 -3.99 -0.22 -13.45
CA THR A 60 -3.94 0.72 -14.58
C THR A 60 -2.75 0.49 -15.50
N GLY A 61 -1.70 -0.18 -15.04
CA GLY A 61 -0.41 -0.27 -15.72
C GLY A 61 0.39 1.04 -15.73
N LYS A 62 0.03 2.02 -14.89
CA LYS A 62 0.60 3.37 -14.91
C LYS A 62 1.40 3.68 -13.64
N ASN A 63 2.44 4.49 -13.79
CA ASN A 63 3.27 4.94 -12.68
C ASN A 63 2.56 6.01 -11.82
N PRO A 64 2.98 6.20 -10.56
CA PRO A 64 2.37 7.17 -9.63
C PRO A 64 2.26 8.60 -10.18
N GLY A 65 3.20 9.06 -11.02
CA GLY A 65 3.18 10.39 -11.65
C GLY A 65 2.00 10.62 -12.61
N LYS A 66 1.39 9.56 -13.14
CA LYS A 66 0.15 9.63 -13.95
C LYS A 66 -1.12 9.55 -13.09
N LEU A 67 -1.01 8.94 -11.91
CA LEU A 67 -2.13 8.62 -11.02
C LEU A 67 -2.37 9.68 -9.93
N GLY A 68 -1.32 10.35 -9.48
CA GLY A 68 -1.40 11.45 -8.50
C GLY A 68 -1.44 11.00 -7.05
N VAL A 69 -1.09 9.74 -6.78
CA VAL A 69 -0.98 9.17 -5.45
C VAL A 69 0.40 8.54 -5.30
N PHE A 70 1.16 8.99 -4.30
CA PHE A 70 2.57 8.64 -4.11
C PHE A 70 2.83 7.89 -2.79
N TRP A 71 1.89 7.95 -1.85
CA TRP A 71 1.98 7.36 -0.52
C TRP A 71 0.57 7.27 0.14
N TRP A 72 0.46 6.85 1.41
CA TRP A 72 -0.80 6.80 2.17
C TRP A 72 -1.52 8.14 2.28
N GLU A 73 -0.76 9.22 2.32
CA GLU A 73 -1.28 10.58 2.28
C GLU A 73 -0.39 11.45 1.40
N TYR A 74 -1.00 12.48 0.82
CA TYR A 74 -0.31 13.56 0.15
C TYR A 74 -0.19 14.74 1.10
N LEU A 75 1.04 15.23 1.28
CA LEU A 75 1.31 16.46 2.03
C LEU A 75 1.39 17.63 1.07
N ASP A 76 0.35 18.45 1.06
CA ASP A 76 0.36 19.76 0.41
C ASP A 76 1.10 20.75 1.31
N ILE A 77 2.40 20.91 1.07
CA ILE A 77 3.27 21.78 1.86
C ILE A 77 2.87 23.25 1.72
N GLU A 78 2.43 23.66 0.53
CA GLU A 78 2.06 25.05 0.23
C GLU A 78 0.82 25.46 1.02
N ASN A 79 -0.25 24.65 0.96
CA ASN A 79 -1.51 24.93 1.64
C ASN A 79 -1.58 24.36 3.06
N LYS A 80 -0.54 23.64 3.50
CA LYS A 80 -0.44 22.96 4.80
C LYS A 80 -1.60 22.00 5.06
N LYS A 81 -1.92 21.17 4.06
CA LYS A 81 -2.99 20.16 4.12
C LYS A 81 -2.43 18.76 3.97
N SER A 82 -2.99 17.83 4.73
CA SER A 82 -2.80 16.38 4.56
C SER A 82 -4.06 15.84 3.90
N ILE A 83 -3.88 15.12 2.79
CA ILE A 83 -4.96 14.59 1.96
C ILE A 83 -4.79 13.07 1.88
N ILE A 84 -5.81 12.32 2.32
CA ILE A 84 -5.86 10.86 2.18
C ILE A 84 -6.60 10.55 0.88
N PRO A 85 -5.98 9.82 -0.06
CA PRO A 85 -6.63 9.45 -1.31
C PRO A 85 -7.64 8.32 -1.08
N ASP A 86 -8.63 8.27 -1.96
CA ASP A 86 -9.64 7.22 -2.06
C ASP A 86 -9.87 6.87 -3.55
N SER A 87 -10.85 6.01 -3.85
CA SER A 87 -11.12 5.59 -5.23
C SER A 87 -11.42 6.75 -6.21
N ARG A 88 -11.87 7.91 -5.70
CA ARG A 88 -12.22 9.12 -6.48
C ARG A 88 -11.01 10.00 -6.75
N SER A 89 -9.90 9.75 -6.05
CA SER A 89 -8.64 10.44 -6.26
C SER A 89 -7.94 10.01 -7.55
N PHE A 90 -8.36 8.88 -8.13
CA PHE A 90 -7.78 8.30 -9.34
C PHE A 90 -8.60 8.63 -10.58
N ASP A 91 -7.97 9.37 -11.49
CA ASP A 91 -8.53 9.74 -12.79
C ASP A 91 -7.88 8.93 -13.91
N SER A 92 -8.14 7.62 -13.90
CA SER A 92 -7.72 6.67 -14.93
C SER A 92 -8.69 5.50 -14.99
N LYS A 93 -8.86 4.95 -16.20
CA LYS A 93 -9.44 3.62 -16.38
C LYS A 93 -8.53 2.55 -15.81
N GLU A 94 -9.15 1.53 -15.24
CA GLU A 94 -8.55 0.32 -14.70
C GLU A 94 -8.89 -0.89 -15.60
N ILE A 95 -8.25 -2.04 -15.39
CA ILE A 95 -8.43 -3.27 -16.19
C ILE A 95 -9.91 -3.56 -16.43
N TRP A 96 -10.74 -3.56 -15.38
CA TRP A 96 -12.15 -3.87 -15.47
C TRP A 96 -12.97 -2.86 -16.27
N ASP A 97 -12.55 -1.59 -16.34
CA ASP A 97 -13.23 -0.59 -17.17
C ASP A 97 -13.08 -0.96 -18.66
N TYR A 98 -11.86 -1.32 -19.09
CA TYR A 98 -11.61 -1.76 -20.46
C TYR A 98 -12.31 -3.09 -20.80
N LEU A 99 -12.39 -4.01 -19.84
CA LEU A 99 -13.12 -5.27 -20.00
C LEU A 99 -14.63 -5.00 -20.15
N ASN A 100 -15.20 -4.15 -19.30
CA ASN A 100 -16.63 -3.82 -19.34
C ASN A 100 -17.04 -3.07 -20.61
N ASP A 101 -16.16 -2.23 -21.19
CA ASP A 101 -16.37 -1.59 -22.50
C ASP A 101 -16.58 -2.61 -23.64
N LYS A 102 -16.17 -3.86 -23.42
CA LYS A 102 -16.34 -4.99 -24.35
C LYS A 102 -17.29 -6.05 -23.81
N ASP A 103 -18.18 -5.66 -22.91
CA ASP A 103 -19.23 -6.50 -22.36
C ASP A 103 -18.73 -7.70 -21.53
N ILE A 104 -17.43 -7.75 -21.20
CA ILE A 104 -16.81 -8.77 -20.36
C ILE A 104 -17.16 -8.49 -18.91
N THR A 105 -17.65 -9.52 -18.21
CA THR A 105 -18.15 -9.39 -16.83
C THR A 105 -17.02 -9.49 -15.81
N THR A 106 -17.07 -8.69 -14.76
CA THR A 106 -15.98 -8.53 -13.78
C THR A 106 -16.49 -8.61 -12.35
N GLY A 107 -15.80 -9.39 -11.51
CA GLY A 107 -15.96 -9.41 -10.06
C GLY A 107 -14.69 -8.92 -9.38
N ILE A 108 -14.76 -7.92 -8.51
CA ILE A 108 -13.60 -7.40 -7.75
C ILE A 108 -13.92 -7.48 -6.26
N ILE A 109 -13.07 -8.10 -5.46
CA ILE A 109 -13.27 -8.29 -4.02
C ILE A 109 -12.01 -7.94 -3.25
N GLY A 110 -12.12 -7.07 -2.26
CA GLY A 110 -11.10 -6.88 -1.23
C GLY A 110 -9.85 -6.11 -1.68
N MET A 111 -9.87 -5.49 -2.87
CA MET A 111 -8.75 -4.69 -3.36
C MET A 111 -8.73 -3.31 -2.65
N PRO A 112 -7.60 -2.87 -2.08
CA PRO A 112 -7.46 -1.54 -1.49
C PRO A 112 -7.75 -0.42 -2.50
N THR A 113 -8.04 0.81 -2.05
CA THR A 113 -8.24 2.00 -2.92
C THR A 113 -9.40 1.89 -3.91
N THR A 114 -10.36 1.02 -3.60
CA THR A 114 -11.60 0.85 -4.36
C THR A 114 -12.81 1.37 -3.61
N TYR A 115 -12.66 2.00 -2.44
CA TYR A 115 -13.76 2.65 -1.72
C TYR A 115 -13.89 4.15 -2.07
N PRO A 116 -15.11 4.66 -2.30
CA PRO A 116 -16.35 3.93 -2.54
C PRO A 116 -16.28 3.11 -3.84
N PRO A 117 -17.02 1.98 -3.95
CA PRO A 117 -16.97 1.09 -5.10
C PRO A 117 -17.47 1.79 -6.37
N LYS A 118 -16.74 1.59 -7.47
CA LYS A 118 -17.16 2.04 -8.80
C LYS A 118 -18.24 1.11 -9.36
N LYS A 119 -19.00 1.62 -10.33
CA LYS A 119 -19.91 0.78 -11.11
C LYS A 119 -19.11 -0.11 -12.06
N VAL A 120 -19.42 -1.39 -12.10
CA VAL A 120 -18.82 -2.37 -13.01
C VAL A 120 -19.90 -3.29 -13.59
N LYS A 121 -19.64 -3.93 -14.72
CA LYS A 121 -20.50 -4.99 -15.27
C LYS A 121 -20.25 -6.28 -14.51
N GLY A 122 -20.94 -6.45 -13.39
CA GLY A 122 -20.76 -7.54 -12.44
C GLY A 122 -20.85 -7.00 -11.03
N PHE A 123 -19.81 -7.21 -10.21
CA PHE A 123 -19.80 -6.74 -8.84
C PHE A 123 -18.43 -6.22 -8.39
N MET A 124 -18.44 -5.30 -7.43
CA MET A 124 -17.26 -4.79 -6.75
C MET A 124 -17.54 -4.75 -5.25
N ILE A 125 -16.61 -5.28 -4.45
CA ILE A 125 -16.61 -5.22 -2.99
C ILE A 125 -15.29 -4.59 -2.59
N SER A 126 -15.35 -3.37 -2.08
CA SER A 126 -14.16 -2.60 -1.72
C SER A 126 -13.38 -3.25 -0.57
N GLY A 127 -12.05 -3.23 -0.66
CA GLY A 127 -11.16 -3.73 0.39
C GLY A 127 -10.57 -2.64 1.26
N GLY A 128 -10.07 -3.04 2.43
CA GLY A 128 -9.32 -2.15 3.33
C GLY A 128 -7.93 -1.78 2.79
N PRO A 129 -7.23 -0.84 3.45
CA PRO A 129 -7.57 -0.27 4.75
C PRO A 129 -8.56 0.92 4.71
N ASP A 130 -8.86 1.49 3.54
CA ASP A 130 -9.63 2.74 3.35
C ASP A 130 -11.17 2.58 3.37
N VAL A 131 -11.66 1.37 3.55
CA VAL A 131 -13.08 1.04 3.39
C VAL A 131 -13.91 1.32 4.66
N GLY A 132 -15.10 1.90 4.48
CA GLY A 132 -16.07 2.07 5.57
C GLY A 132 -16.90 0.82 5.87
N GLU A 133 -17.66 0.82 6.97
CA GLU A 133 -18.54 -0.29 7.37
C GLU A 133 -19.78 -0.48 6.48
N LYS A 134 -20.11 0.52 5.66
CA LYS A 134 -21.30 0.58 4.79
C LYS A 134 -20.93 1.15 3.42
N ASP A 135 -21.79 0.87 2.44
CA ASP A 135 -21.66 1.35 1.07
C ASP A 135 -20.35 0.90 0.40
N PHE A 136 -19.87 -0.30 0.77
CA PHE A 136 -18.64 -0.89 0.23
C PHE A 136 -18.89 -1.87 -0.92
N THR A 137 -20.13 -2.04 -1.37
CA THR A 137 -20.44 -2.89 -2.52
C THR A 137 -21.10 -2.16 -3.67
N TYR A 138 -20.82 -2.64 -4.88
CA TYR A 138 -21.61 -2.41 -6.07
C TYR A 138 -21.99 -3.77 -6.69
N PRO A 139 -23.26 -4.00 -7.07
CA PRO A 139 -24.41 -3.16 -6.73
C PRO A 139 -24.66 -3.16 -5.23
N LYS A 140 -25.17 -2.05 -4.67
CA LYS A 140 -25.42 -1.93 -3.21
C LYS A 140 -26.30 -3.06 -2.63
N SER A 141 -27.13 -3.68 -3.47
CA SER A 141 -28.02 -4.78 -3.09
C SER A 141 -27.29 -6.03 -2.57
N ILE A 142 -26.03 -6.28 -2.97
CA ILE A 142 -25.30 -7.47 -2.50
C ILE A 142 -24.70 -7.30 -1.10
N GLU A 143 -24.66 -6.08 -0.53
CA GLU A 143 -24.02 -5.84 0.77
C GLU A 143 -24.59 -6.71 1.89
N LYS A 144 -25.92 -6.83 1.96
CA LYS A 144 -26.60 -7.65 2.97
C LYS A 144 -26.29 -9.13 2.80
N GLU A 145 -26.31 -9.62 1.55
CA GLU A 145 -26.00 -11.02 1.25
C GLU A 145 -24.58 -11.39 1.68
N VAL A 146 -23.59 -10.55 1.34
CA VAL A 146 -22.19 -10.87 1.65
C VAL A 146 -21.90 -10.84 3.15
N LYS A 147 -22.54 -9.92 3.89
CA LYS A 147 -22.48 -9.87 5.36
C LYS A 147 -23.12 -11.11 5.97
N ASP A 148 -24.39 -11.38 5.65
CA ASP A 148 -25.19 -12.39 6.34
C ASP A 148 -24.76 -13.83 5.99
N LYS A 149 -24.44 -14.09 4.72
CA LYS A 149 -24.18 -15.45 4.22
C LYS A 149 -22.70 -15.85 4.32
N TYR A 150 -21.81 -14.92 4.02
CA TYR A 150 -20.37 -15.20 3.98
C TYR A 150 -19.61 -14.63 5.17
N GLY A 151 -20.27 -13.83 6.03
CA GLY A 151 -19.62 -13.19 7.16
C GLY A 151 -18.63 -12.11 6.74
N TYR A 152 -18.79 -11.54 5.55
CA TYR A 152 -17.87 -10.55 5.01
C TYR A 152 -17.90 -9.27 5.85
N PHE A 153 -16.73 -8.81 6.28
CA PHE A 153 -16.53 -7.48 6.83
C PHE A 153 -15.38 -6.82 6.07
N PRO A 154 -15.46 -5.54 5.69
CA PRO A 154 -14.44 -4.94 4.81
C PRO A 154 -13.27 -4.34 5.61
N ASN A 155 -13.54 -3.86 6.83
CA ASN A 155 -12.58 -3.18 7.67
C ASN A 155 -12.34 -3.97 8.97
N PHE A 156 -11.06 -4.16 9.30
CA PHE A 156 -10.64 -4.74 10.57
C PHE A 156 -9.95 -3.71 11.50
N PHE A 157 -9.55 -2.53 10.99
CA PHE A 157 -8.86 -1.49 11.76
C PHE A 157 -9.78 -0.79 12.78
N ASP A 158 -11.08 -0.64 12.48
CA ASP A 158 -12.04 -0.10 13.46
C ASP A 158 -12.12 -0.96 14.74
N LYS A 159 -11.62 -2.20 14.69
CA LYS A 159 -11.58 -3.15 15.80
C LYS A 159 -10.21 -3.20 16.51
N ILE A 160 -9.20 -2.45 16.05
CA ILE A 160 -7.82 -2.53 16.54
C ILE A 160 -7.25 -1.12 16.71
N ILE A 161 -7.19 -0.65 17.95
CA ILE A 161 -6.64 0.67 18.29
C ILE A 161 -5.10 0.66 18.23
N GLN A 162 -4.46 -0.38 18.78
CA GLN A 162 -3.00 -0.60 18.77
C GLN A 162 -2.71 -2.11 18.81
N ILE A 163 -1.62 -2.55 18.17
CA ILE A 163 -1.15 -3.94 18.22
C ILE A 163 0.11 -4.00 19.10
N ASN A 164 0.12 -4.89 20.07
CA ASN A 164 1.23 -5.14 20.99
C ASN A 164 1.37 -6.63 21.29
N GLU A 165 2.35 -7.01 22.10
CA GLU A 165 2.60 -8.42 22.45
C GLU A 165 1.39 -9.12 23.11
N GLU A 166 0.60 -8.40 23.90
CA GLU A 166 -0.54 -8.96 24.63
C GLU A 166 -1.75 -9.24 23.74
N ASN A 167 -1.93 -8.46 22.67
CA ASN A 167 -3.11 -8.55 21.81
C ASN A 167 -2.85 -9.02 20.38
N LYS A 168 -1.58 -9.13 19.94
CA LYS A 168 -1.24 -9.53 18.56
C LYS A 168 -1.85 -10.85 18.14
N GLN A 169 -2.03 -11.81 19.06
CA GLN A 169 -2.67 -13.08 18.74
C GLN A 169 -4.17 -12.92 18.41
N LYS A 170 -4.89 -12.09 19.16
CA LYS A 170 -6.30 -11.78 18.87
C LYS A 170 -6.43 -11.08 17.52
N VAL A 171 -5.46 -10.21 17.20
CA VAL A 171 -5.37 -9.54 15.90
C VAL A 171 -5.17 -10.57 14.80
N ALA A 172 -4.25 -11.53 14.98
CA ALA A 172 -4.05 -12.60 14.02
C ALA A 172 -5.33 -13.41 13.76
N ASP A 173 -6.11 -13.73 14.80
CA ASP A 173 -7.37 -14.46 14.64
C ASP A 173 -8.41 -13.67 13.84
N ILE A 174 -8.47 -12.34 14.03
CA ILE A 174 -9.34 -11.45 13.24
C ILE A 174 -8.87 -11.42 11.78
N CYS A 175 -7.55 -11.40 11.53
CA CYS A 175 -6.99 -11.40 10.19
C CYS A 175 -7.31 -12.71 9.46
N LEU A 176 -7.18 -13.85 10.13
CA LEU A 176 -7.57 -15.14 9.56
C LEU A 176 -9.06 -15.19 9.21
N LYS A 177 -9.94 -14.64 10.06
CA LYS A 177 -11.37 -14.51 9.76
C LYS A 177 -11.64 -13.59 8.57
N GLN A 178 -10.89 -12.50 8.44
CA GLN A 178 -11.02 -11.58 7.31
C GLN A 178 -10.63 -12.27 6.00
N ILE A 179 -9.46 -12.93 5.98
CA ILE A 179 -8.97 -13.70 4.84
C ILE A 179 -9.99 -14.75 4.43
N ASP A 180 -10.46 -15.56 5.39
CA ASP A 180 -11.48 -16.58 5.14
C ASP A 180 -12.74 -15.95 4.53
N SER A 181 -13.25 -14.86 5.11
CA SER A 181 -14.46 -14.20 4.61
C SER A 181 -14.29 -13.64 3.19
N ASN A 182 -13.13 -13.09 2.82
CA ASN A 182 -12.84 -12.60 1.48
C ASN A 182 -12.93 -13.74 0.47
N PHE A 183 -12.20 -14.83 0.69
CA PHE A 183 -12.14 -15.94 -0.25
C PHE A 183 -13.44 -16.76 -0.26
N LYS A 184 -14.09 -16.97 0.89
CA LYS A 184 -15.41 -17.59 0.98
C LYS A 184 -16.47 -16.82 0.18
N THR A 185 -16.48 -15.49 0.32
CA THR A 185 -17.35 -14.61 -0.47
C THR A 185 -17.05 -14.75 -1.96
N SER A 186 -15.77 -14.84 -2.32
CA SER A 186 -15.33 -14.98 -3.71
C SER A 186 -15.82 -16.28 -4.35
N VAL A 187 -15.67 -17.41 -3.66
CA VAL A 187 -16.22 -18.70 -4.09
C VAL A 187 -17.74 -18.61 -4.24
N GLY A 188 -18.41 -18.08 -3.21
CA GLY A 188 -19.87 -18.00 -3.19
C GLY A 188 -20.48 -17.13 -4.30
N LEU A 189 -19.88 -15.97 -4.58
CA LEU A 189 -20.32 -15.08 -5.66
C LEU A 189 -19.91 -15.60 -7.03
N TYR A 190 -18.77 -16.27 -7.16
CA TYR A 190 -18.40 -16.93 -8.42
C TYR A 190 -19.45 -17.96 -8.84
N GLU A 191 -19.90 -18.82 -7.93
CA GLU A 191 -20.91 -19.84 -8.25
C GLU A 191 -22.24 -19.24 -8.74
N LYS A 192 -22.59 -18.06 -8.23
CA LYS A 192 -23.83 -17.35 -8.55
C LYS A 192 -23.73 -16.55 -9.85
N GLU A 193 -22.69 -15.75 -9.99
CA GLU A 193 -22.58 -14.72 -11.03
C GLU A 193 -21.67 -15.14 -12.20
N LYS A 194 -20.72 -16.06 -11.96
CA LYS A 194 -19.75 -16.58 -12.94
C LYS A 194 -19.08 -15.49 -13.81
N PRO A 195 -18.42 -14.48 -13.19
CA PRO A 195 -17.77 -13.42 -13.95
C PRO A 195 -16.62 -13.97 -14.80
N ASP A 196 -16.38 -13.33 -15.94
CA ASP A 196 -15.27 -13.66 -16.84
C ASP A 196 -13.92 -13.29 -16.23
N PHE A 197 -13.87 -12.21 -15.46
CA PHE A 197 -12.68 -11.78 -14.74
C PHE A 197 -13.01 -11.67 -13.26
N LEU A 198 -12.34 -12.46 -12.41
CA LEU A 198 -12.49 -12.41 -10.96
C LEU A 198 -11.19 -11.98 -10.31
N GLN A 199 -11.20 -10.83 -9.64
CA GLN A 199 -10.12 -10.39 -8.77
C GLN A 199 -10.50 -10.57 -7.30
N VAL A 200 -9.67 -11.29 -6.57
CA VAL A 200 -9.77 -11.48 -5.12
C VAL A 200 -8.49 -10.98 -4.47
N CYS A 201 -8.60 -10.06 -3.52
CA CYS A 201 -7.44 -9.49 -2.86
C CYS A 201 -7.51 -9.65 -1.33
N THR A 202 -6.36 -9.84 -0.71
CA THR A 202 -6.20 -9.85 0.74
C THR A 202 -5.08 -8.92 1.19
N TYR A 203 -5.47 -7.84 1.87
CA TYR A 203 -4.57 -6.89 2.53
C TYR A 203 -3.97 -7.47 3.82
N THR A 204 -4.76 -8.26 4.56
CA THR A 204 -4.48 -8.63 5.96
C THR A 204 -3.33 -9.60 6.15
N ILE A 205 -2.88 -10.25 5.09
CA ILE A 205 -1.70 -11.13 5.17
C ILE A 205 -0.43 -10.32 5.42
N ASN A 206 -0.32 -9.11 4.87
CA ASN A 206 0.73 -8.20 5.24
C ASN A 206 0.32 -7.32 6.42
N GLY A 207 -0.75 -6.52 6.24
CA GLY A 207 -1.23 -5.61 7.27
C GLY A 207 -2.28 -6.27 8.16
N PRO A 208 -1.94 -7.15 9.14
CA PRO A 208 -0.78 -7.08 10.04
C PRO A 208 0.02 -8.39 10.21
N LEU A 209 -0.32 -9.51 9.56
CA LEU A 209 0.30 -10.80 9.88
C LEU A 209 1.82 -10.78 9.61
N GLN A 210 2.26 -10.46 8.39
CA GLN A 210 3.69 -10.38 8.09
C GLN A 210 4.41 -9.29 8.88
N HIS A 211 3.77 -8.15 9.17
CA HIS A 211 4.38 -7.13 10.00
C HIS A 211 4.68 -7.61 11.42
N PHE A 212 3.81 -8.37 12.09
CA PHE A 212 3.99 -8.75 13.50
C PHE A 212 4.51 -10.18 13.71
N PHE A 213 4.30 -11.05 12.73
CA PHE A 213 4.61 -12.47 12.81
C PHE A 213 5.61 -12.90 11.73
N TYR A 214 5.80 -12.12 10.65
CA TYR A 214 6.68 -12.46 9.54
C TYR A 214 6.41 -13.90 9.04
N ASP A 215 7.32 -14.85 9.24
CA ASP A 215 7.18 -16.27 8.86
C ASP A 215 6.76 -17.20 10.01
N ASP A 216 6.25 -16.66 11.12
CA ASP A 216 5.68 -17.44 12.23
C ASP A 216 4.32 -18.08 11.87
N GLU A 217 3.87 -18.99 12.73
CA GLU A 217 2.66 -19.81 12.52
C GLU A 217 1.38 -19.04 12.13
N PRO A 218 1.05 -17.87 12.72
CA PRO A 218 -0.13 -17.14 12.30
C PRO A 218 -0.12 -16.74 10.81
N THR A 219 1.04 -16.33 10.27
CA THR A 219 1.20 -16.01 8.86
C THR A 219 1.16 -17.28 8.00
N LYS A 220 1.85 -18.35 8.42
CA LYS A 220 1.82 -19.64 7.71
C LYS A 220 0.41 -20.22 7.63
N LYS A 221 -0.37 -20.09 8.70
CA LYS A 221 -1.79 -20.50 8.72
C LYS A 221 -2.61 -19.71 7.72
N ALA A 222 -2.38 -18.41 7.58
CA ALA A 222 -3.05 -17.59 6.58
C ALA A 222 -2.72 -18.05 5.14
N TRP A 223 -1.45 -18.35 4.86
CA TRP A 223 -1.03 -18.91 3.58
C TRP A 223 -1.73 -20.23 3.24
N ARG A 224 -1.84 -21.15 4.21
CA ARG A 224 -2.57 -22.42 4.02
C ARG A 224 -4.05 -22.20 3.71
N VAL A 225 -4.70 -21.25 4.40
CA VAL A 225 -6.09 -20.86 4.10
C VAL A 225 -6.20 -20.33 2.68
N VAL A 226 -5.35 -19.39 2.28
CA VAL A 226 -5.33 -18.84 0.92
C VAL A 226 -5.14 -19.96 -0.12
N ASP A 227 -4.13 -20.81 0.05
CA ASP A 227 -3.84 -21.92 -0.87
C ASP A 227 -5.03 -22.87 -1.05
N SER A 228 -5.73 -23.21 0.05
CA SER A 228 -6.94 -24.04 -0.03
C SER A 228 -8.03 -23.43 -0.91
N TYR A 229 -8.25 -22.11 -0.81
CA TYR A 229 -9.25 -21.40 -1.62
C TYR A 229 -8.82 -21.24 -3.07
N ILE A 230 -7.51 -21.11 -3.31
CA ILE A 230 -6.94 -21.18 -4.67
C ILE A 230 -7.31 -22.53 -5.29
N GLY A 231 -7.18 -23.64 -4.56
CA GLY A 231 -7.60 -24.96 -5.03
C GLY A 231 -9.08 -25.07 -5.41
N LEU A 232 -9.97 -24.32 -4.73
CA LEU A 232 -11.41 -24.30 -5.05
C LEU A 232 -11.74 -23.48 -6.31
N LEU A 233 -10.89 -22.52 -6.67
CA LEU A 233 -11.17 -21.58 -7.76
C LEU A 233 -10.35 -21.86 -9.02
N LYS A 234 -9.08 -22.25 -8.92
CA LYS A 234 -8.12 -22.24 -10.03
C LYS A 234 -8.60 -23.02 -11.26
N ASP A 235 -9.22 -24.19 -11.06
CA ASP A 235 -9.63 -25.07 -12.16
C ASP A 235 -10.93 -24.60 -12.85
N LYS A 236 -11.58 -23.53 -12.34
CA LYS A 236 -12.76 -22.90 -12.94
C LYS A 236 -12.40 -21.83 -13.98
N PHE A 237 -11.12 -21.47 -14.09
CA PHE A 237 -10.61 -20.42 -14.97
C PHE A 237 -9.55 -20.94 -15.93
N GLN A 238 -9.48 -20.33 -17.12
CA GLN A 238 -8.47 -20.65 -18.14
C GLN A 238 -7.11 -20.06 -17.82
N TYR A 239 -7.09 -18.94 -17.10
CA TYR A 239 -5.90 -18.23 -16.65
C TYR A 239 -6.00 -17.93 -15.16
N VAL A 240 -4.91 -18.15 -14.43
CA VAL A 240 -4.80 -17.83 -13.01
C VAL A 240 -3.52 -17.02 -12.81
N ILE A 241 -3.67 -15.84 -12.21
CA ILE A 241 -2.55 -14.99 -11.78
C ILE A 241 -2.57 -14.92 -10.26
N ILE A 242 -1.40 -15.09 -9.63
CA ILE A 242 -1.17 -14.66 -8.25
C ILE A 242 -0.10 -13.59 -8.30
N HIS A 243 -0.37 -12.45 -7.67
CA HIS A 243 0.61 -11.39 -7.55
C HIS A 243 0.46 -10.66 -6.22
N SER A 244 1.46 -9.85 -5.87
CA SER A 244 1.37 -8.89 -4.77
C SER A 244 1.42 -7.46 -5.27
N ASP A 245 1.26 -6.49 -4.40
CA ASP A 245 1.54 -5.09 -4.67
C ASP A 245 3.02 -4.76 -4.43
N HIS A 246 3.62 -5.40 -3.43
CA HIS A 246 5.02 -5.35 -3.08
C HIS A 246 5.43 -6.62 -2.30
N GLY A 247 6.67 -6.69 -1.83
CA GLY A 247 7.15 -7.79 -1.00
C GLY A 247 7.20 -7.47 0.48
N THR A 248 7.75 -8.41 1.25
CA THR A 248 8.15 -8.21 2.64
C THR A 248 9.57 -8.68 2.87
N SER A 249 10.37 -7.91 3.59
CA SER A 249 11.69 -8.28 4.08
C SER A 249 11.71 -8.32 5.62
N PRO A 250 12.61 -9.10 6.25
CA PRO A 250 12.69 -9.15 7.69
C PRO A 250 13.08 -7.78 8.26
N MET A 251 12.59 -7.46 9.44
CA MET A 251 12.74 -6.16 10.07
C MET A 251 13.37 -6.30 11.46
N LYS A 252 14.28 -5.38 11.80
CA LYS A 252 14.96 -5.35 13.11
C LYS A 252 14.86 -3.99 13.78
N LYS A 253 15.03 -2.91 13.01
CA LYS A 253 15.14 -1.55 13.54
C LYS A 253 14.23 -0.56 12.81
N GLN A 254 13.80 0.44 13.56
CA GLN A 254 13.16 1.64 13.03
C GLN A 254 14.20 2.75 12.90
N PHE A 255 14.20 3.46 11.78
CA PHE A 255 14.98 4.68 11.56
C PHE A 255 14.02 5.88 11.53
N PHE A 256 14.33 6.95 12.26
CA PHE A 256 13.46 8.14 12.33
C PHE A 256 14.03 9.30 11.50
N ILE A 257 13.52 9.47 10.27
CA ILE A 257 14.09 10.43 9.33
C ILE A 257 13.98 11.89 9.78
N ASN A 258 12.90 12.29 10.47
CA ASN A 258 12.80 13.66 10.98
C ASN A 258 13.70 13.92 12.20
N ALA A 259 14.10 12.89 12.94
CA ALA A 259 15.12 13.01 13.97
C ALA A 259 16.49 13.24 13.32
N TRP A 260 16.77 12.54 12.22
CA TRP A 260 17.96 12.75 11.41
C TRP A 260 18.01 14.16 10.79
N PHE A 261 16.93 14.63 10.15
CA PHE A 261 16.85 15.99 9.61
C PHE A 261 17.02 17.07 10.69
N LYS A 262 16.51 16.83 11.91
CA LYS A 262 16.74 17.74 13.04
C LYS A 262 18.21 17.77 13.45
N LYS A 263 18.88 16.60 13.51
CA LYS A 263 20.30 16.49 13.86
C LYS A 263 21.20 17.19 12.84
N GLU A 264 20.88 17.07 11.55
CA GLU A 264 21.59 17.75 10.47
C GLU A 264 21.25 19.25 10.36
N GLY A 265 20.30 19.75 11.17
CA GLY A 265 19.92 21.17 11.18
C GLY A 265 18.99 21.59 10.04
N TYR A 266 18.36 20.66 9.33
CA TYR A 266 17.40 20.96 8.26
C TYR A 266 15.96 21.13 8.75
N LEU A 267 15.61 20.50 9.88
CA LEU A 267 14.26 20.53 10.46
C LEU A 267 14.27 21.12 11.87
N PHE A 268 13.33 22.02 12.13
CA PHE A 268 13.10 22.66 13.42
C PHE A 268 11.66 22.42 13.86
N ARG A 269 11.45 22.16 15.14
CA ARG A 269 10.11 22.02 15.73
C ARG A 269 9.72 23.31 16.43
N LYS A 270 8.43 23.64 16.42
CA LYS A 270 7.89 24.70 17.29
C LYS A 270 8.17 24.31 18.73
N LYS A 271 8.65 25.26 19.53
CA LYS A 271 8.79 25.07 20.97
C LYS A 271 7.40 24.82 21.57
N SER A 272 7.20 23.70 22.24
CA SER A 272 5.98 23.49 23.03
C SER A 272 6.20 23.94 24.47
N LEU A 273 5.12 24.33 25.15
CA LEU A 273 5.17 24.59 26.61
C LEU A 273 5.65 23.34 27.38
N GLY A 274 5.47 22.14 26.84
CA GLY A 274 5.90 20.87 27.45
C GLY A 274 7.40 20.67 27.45
N ASP A 275 8.08 21.12 26.40
CA ASP A 275 9.54 21.11 26.35
C ASP A 275 10.13 22.03 27.44
N PHE A 276 9.40 23.09 27.80
CA PHE A 276 9.73 23.96 28.94
C PHE A 276 9.47 23.26 30.28
N PHE A 277 8.34 22.57 30.45
CA PHE A 277 8.01 21.82 31.68
C PHE A 277 8.95 20.64 31.96
N ILE A 278 9.37 19.91 30.92
CA ILE A 278 10.40 18.85 31.02
C ILE A 278 11.75 19.46 31.43
N LYS A 279 12.12 20.62 30.84
CA LYS A 279 13.37 21.31 31.17
C LYS A 279 13.44 21.77 32.64
N ILE A 280 12.30 22.08 33.26
CA ILE A 280 12.23 22.47 34.69
C ILE A 280 11.93 21.29 35.63
N GLY A 281 11.90 20.04 35.14
CA GLY A 281 11.81 18.84 35.97
C GLY A 281 10.41 18.53 36.53
N LEU A 282 9.35 19.14 35.99
CA LEU A 282 7.97 18.91 36.45
C LEU A 282 7.46 17.50 36.13
N ASP A 283 8.04 16.84 35.12
CA ASP A 283 7.78 15.45 34.75
C ASP A 283 8.15 14.46 35.87
N ARG A 284 9.22 14.75 36.63
CA ARG A 284 9.60 13.95 37.80
C ARG A 284 8.62 14.10 38.95
N ILE A 285 8.11 15.31 39.17
CA ILE A 285 7.10 15.61 40.19
C ILE A 285 5.80 14.89 39.85
N LEU A 286 5.36 14.93 38.59
CA LEU A 286 4.15 14.26 38.13
C LEU A 286 4.25 12.73 38.20
N ASN A 287 5.38 12.14 37.78
CA ASN A 287 5.61 10.70 37.90
C ASN A 287 5.72 10.22 39.36
N PHE A 288 6.20 11.08 40.27
CA PHE A 288 6.22 10.79 41.70
C PHE A 288 4.79 10.83 42.28
N LEU A 289 3.99 11.82 41.88
CA LEU A 289 2.61 11.97 42.32
C LEU A 289 1.69 10.85 41.79
N GLU A 290 1.92 10.34 40.57
CA GLU A 290 1.19 9.15 40.05
C GLU A 290 1.52 7.86 40.82
N LYS A 291 2.71 7.75 41.39
CA LYS A 291 3.10 6.61 42.25
C LYS A 291 2.52 6.69 43.66
N THR A 292 1.98 7.84 44.03
CA THR A 292 1.21 8.03 45.26
C THR A 292 -0.27 7.97 44.91
N ASN A 293 -1.15 7.41 45.76
CA ASN A 293 -2.61 7.38 45.54
C ASN A 293 -3.30 8.77 45.59
N LEU A 294 -2.56 9.85 45.28
CA LEU A 294 -3.00 11.24 45.25
C LEU A 294 -3.51 11.70 43.87
N SER A 295 -3.58 10.79 42.90
CA SER A 295 -4.11 11.04 41.55
C SER A 295 -5.51 11.67 41.55
N ASP A 296 -6.37 11.28 42.49
CA ASP A 296 -7.73 11.81 42.66
C ASP A 296 -7.77 13.30 43.04
N LEU A 297 -6.75 13.80 43.75
CA LEU A 297 -6.65 15.21 44.17
C LEU A 297 -6.30 16.12 42.96
N LEU A 298 -5.47 15.61 42.04
CA LEU A 298 -5.04 16.33 40.83
C LEU A 298 -6.17 16.41 39.78
N ILE A 299 -7.01 15.38 39.68
CA ILE A 299 -8.19 15.36 38.80
C ILE A 299 -9.24 16.37 39.28
N LYS A 300 -9.44 16.50 40.59
CA LYS A 300 -10.40 17.46 41.18
C LYS A 300 -10.02 18.94 40.97
N LEU A 301 -8.72 19.26 40.89
CA LEU A 301 -8.26 20.65 40.77
C LEU A 301 -8.42 21.24 39.36
N LYS A 302 -8.90 20.47 38.35
CA LYS A 302 -9.01 20.88 36.93
C LYS A 302 -7.72 21.39 36.27
N ILE A 303 -6.58 21.38 36.96
CA ILE A 303 -5.27 21.77 36.44
C ILE A 303 -4.87 20.88 35.24
N PHE A 304 -5.34 19.64 35.19
CA PHE A 304 -4.96 18.66 34.17
C PHE A 304 -5.72 18.76 32.83
N GLN A 305 -6.87 19.45 32.76
CA GLN A 305 -7.61 19.55 31.49
C GLN A 305 -6.90 20.42 30.45
N SER A 306 -6.09 21.38 30.89
CA SER A 306 -5.28 22.24 30.01
C SER A 306 -3.90 21.67 29.71
N PHE A 307 -3.51 20.54 30.34
CA PHE A 307 -2.17 19.95 30.25
C PHE A 307 -2.17 18.50 29.73
N SER A 308 -3.32 17.92 29.42
CA SER A 308 -3.42 16.59 28.79
C SER A 308 -2.72 16.50 27.43
N THR A 309 -2.47 17.64 26.77
CA THR A 309 -1.66 17.73 25.54
C THR A 309 -0.14 17.64 25.78
N LEU A 310 0.30 17.58 27.03
CA LEU A 310 1.72 17.64 27.45
C LEU A 310 2.25 16.30 27.99
N ILE A 311 1.39 15.30 28.16
CA ILE A 311 1.85 13.93 28.36
C ILE A 311 2.44 13.47 27.03
N PRO A 312 3.76 13.18 26.95
CA PRO A 312 4.36 12.65 25.75
C PRO A 312 3.69 11.32 25.49
N ASP A 313 2.87 11.27 24.45
CA ASP A 313 2.32 10.00 24.01
C ASP A 313 3.51 9.14 23.53
N LYS A 314 3.97 8.25 24.41
CA LYS A 314 5.00 7.24 24.11
C LYS A 314 4.58 6.33 22.96
N LYS A 315 3.34 6.44 22.49
CA LYS A 315 2.65 5.48 21.64
C LYS A 315 2.38 5.97 20.23
N GLY A 316 3.07 7.03 19.77
CA GLY A 316 2.89 7.67 18.47
C GLY A 316 2.54 6.69 17.35
N LEU A 317 1.25 6.50 17.13
CA LEU A 317 0.59 5.76 16.07
C LEU A 317 -0.92 6.05 16.19
N PHE A 318 -1.43 6.73 15.17
CA PHE A 318 -2.85 6.85 14.80
C PHE A 318 -3.82 7.52 15.79
N GLY A 319 -3.42 8.66 16.40
CA GLY A 319 -4.39 9.64 16.93
C GLY A 319 -4.51 10.91 16.05
N GLU A 320 -3.42 11.26 15.36
CA GLU A 320 -3.33 12.28 14.33
C GLU A 320 -2.71 11.60 13.09
N THR A 321 -3.19 11.86 11.88
CA THR A 321 -2.44 11.46 10.67
C THR A 321 -1.03 12.07 10.76
N GLU A 322 0.00 11.36 10.30
CA GLU A 322 1.39 11.83 10.38
C GLU A 322 1.53 13.25 9.79
N GLY A 323 0.81 13.53 8.70
CA GLY A 323 0.69 14.84 8.08
C GLY A 323 0.10 15.92 8.97
N LYS A 324 -0.99 15.65 9.72
CA LYS A 324 -1.55 16.65 10.66
C LYS A 324 -0.52 17.00 11.75
N ALA A 325 0.17 16.01 12.28
CA ALA A 325 1.21 16.22 13.28
C ALA A 325 2.39 17.03 12.71
N ILE A 326 2.80 16.75 11.47
CA ILE A 326 3.83 17.51 10.73
C ILE A 326 3.46 19.00 10.66
N PHE A 327 2.28 19.34 10.15
CA PHE A 327 1.89 20.74 9.97
C PHE A 327 1.76 21.51 11.29
N GLN A 328 1.34 20.83 12.35
CA GLN A 328 1.22 21.45 13.67
C GLN A 328 2.58 21.67 14.34
N LYS A 329 3.51 20.71 14.25
CA LYS A 329 4.73 20.68 15.05
C LYS A 329 5.97 21.28 14.37
N VAL A 330 6.04 21.28 13.04
CA VAL A 330 7.18 21.86 12.30
C VAL A 330 7.17 23.38 12.40
N ASP A 331 8.34 23.97 12.66
CA ASP A 331 8.58 25.41 12.50
C ASP A 331 8.89 25.71 11.03
N TRP A 332 7.84 25.97 10.25
CA TRP A 332 7.91 26.22 8.80
C TRP A 332 8.65 27.51 8.42
N LYS A 333 8.95 28.41 9.37
CA LYS A 333 9.76 29.60 9.09
C LYS A 333 11.26 29.28 9.03
N LYS A 334 11.67 28.11 9.56
CA LYS A 334 13.07 27.71 9.70
C LYS A 334 13.38 26.38 9.03
N SER A 335 12.41 25.48 8.98
CA SER A 335 12.60 24.12 8.48
C SER A 335 12.61 24.10 6.97
N LYS A 336 13.68 23.52 6.40
CA LYS A 336 13.88 23.40 4.95
C LYS A 336 13.26 22.13 4.38
N VAL A 337 13.12 21.09 5.20
CA VAL A 337 12.71 19.75 4.77
C VAL A 337 11.84 19.09 5.83
N VAL A 338 10.98 18.18 5.40
CA VAL A 338 10.28 17.21 6.26
C VAL A 338 10.16 15.87 5.54
N GLY A 339 10.21 14.77 6.30
CA GLY A 339 9.98 13.42 5.81
C GLY A 339 8.70 12.81 6.37
N SER A 340 8.07 11.94 5.58
CA SER A 340 7.02 11.00 6.02
C SER A 340 7.61 9.61 6.19
N ALA A 341 6.88 8.70 6.84
CA ALA A 341 7.30 7.30 6.92
C ALA A 341 7.47 6.66 5.52
N GLN A 342 8.40 5.71 5.41
CA GLN A 342 8.74 4.98 4.18
C GLN A 342 9.27 5.85 3.03
N GLY A 343 9.82 7.03 3.35
CA GLY A 343 10.72 7.72 2.43
C GLY A 343 10.27 9.01 1.76
N PRO A 344 8.99 9.40 1.64
CA PRO A 344 8.61 10.68 1.05
C PRO A 344 9.27 11.86 1.76
N ILE A 345 10.04 12.67 1.03
CA ILE A 345 10.72 13.86 1.54
C ILE A 345 10.24 15.08 0.76
N TYR A 346 9.81 16.09 1.49
CA TYR A 346 9.24 17.31 0.96
C TYR A 346 10.09 18.51 1.34
N LEU A 347 10.34 19.40 0.38
CA LEU A 347 11.10 20.63 0.58
C LEU A 347 10.16 21.82 0.82
N ASN A 348 10.61 22.76 1.66
CA ASN A 348 9.84 23.95 1.98
C ASN A 348 10.04 25.04 0.93
N ASN A 349 9.09 25.10 -0.01
CA ASN A 349 9.09 26.07 -1.11
C ASN A 349 9.01 27.54 -0.65
N SER A 350 8.58 27.83 0.59
CA SER A 350 8.39 29.21 1.07
C SER A 350 9.68 29.91 1.52
N ILE A 351 10.76 29.15 1.75
CA ILE A 351 12.04 29.69 2.26
C ILE A 351 13.25 29.28 1.42
N LEU A 352 13.06 28.47 0.37
CA LEU A 352 14.12 27.96 -0.49
C LEU A 352 13.90 28.43 -1.93
N THR A 353 14.95 28.99 -2.53
CA THR A 353 15.05 29.21 -3.99
C THR A 353 15.26 27.89 -4.73
N GLU A 354 15.03 27.87 -6.05
CA GLU A 354 15.24 26.64 -6.85
C GLU A 354 16.70 26.14 -6.81
N ASP A 355 17.69 27.05 -6.82
CA ASP A 355 19.10 26.68 -6.69
C ASP A 355 19.41 26.06 -5.32
N GLU A 356 18.84 26.63 -4.24
CA GLU A 356 18.98 26.06 -2.90
C GLU A 356 18.30 24.69 -2.78
N LYS A 357 17.14 24.50 -3.41
CA LYS A 357 16.47 23.19 -3.46
C LYS A 357 17.34 22.17 -4.18
N SER A 358 17.91 22.52 -5.34
CA SER A 358 18.76 21.60 -6.09
C SER A 358 19.97 21.16 -5.25
N ARG A 359 20.69 22.11 -4.66
CA ARG A 359 21.85 21.81 -3.79
C ARG A 359 21.45 21.00 -2.56
N LEU A 360 20.32 21.32 -1.92
CA LEU A 360 19.83 20.59 -0.76
C LEU A 360 19.43 19.15 -1.12
N LYS A 361 18.82 18.92 -2.29
CA LYS A 361 18.54 17.57 -2.79
C LYS A 361 19.83 16.75 -2.95
N ASP A 362 20.84 17.31 -3.61
CA ASP A 362 22.15 16.67 -3.79
C ASP A 362 22.79 16.30 -2.44
N GLU A 363 22.74 17.23 -1.48
CA GLU A 363 23.29 17.03 -0.15
C GLU A 363 22.55 15.94 0.63
N ILE A 364 21.21 15.95 0.62
CA ILE A 364 20.38 14.95 1.30
C ILE A 364 20.64 13.56 0.74
N ILE A 365 20.66 13.40 -0.59
CA ILE A 365 20.93 12.11 -1.25
C ILE A 365 22.28 11.58 -0.77
N ARG A 366 23.35 12.35 -0.95
CA ARG A 366 24.70 11.94 -0.56
C ARG A 366 24.78 11.57 0.92
N LYS A 367 24.20 12.38 1.80
CA LYS A 367 24.29 12.16 3.26
C LYS A 367 23.45 10.99 3.74
N LEU A 368 22.25 10.77 3.20
CA LEU A 368 21.41 9.63 3.57
C LEU A 368 21.97 8.31 3.04
N GLU A 369 22.43 8.26 1.78
CA GLU A 369 23.00 7.05 1.18
C GLU A 369 24.35 6.64 1.78
N SER A 370 25.08 7.58 2.41
CA SER A 370 26.32 7.28 3.14
C SER A 370 26.12 7.12 4.65
N PHE A 371 24.91 7.36 5.16
CA PHE A 371 24.63 7.27 6.59
C PHE A 371 24.59 5.82 7.04
N LYS A 372 25.27 5.53 8.16
CA LYS A 372 25.33 4.20 8.76
C LYS A 372 24.74 4.22 10.16
N ASP A 373 23.97 3.19 10.50
CA ASP A 373 23.62 2.87 11.88
C ASP A 373 24.92 2.59 12.66
N PRO A 374 25.26 3.40 13.67
CA PRO A 374 26.52 3.26 14.41
C PRO A 374 26.65 1.92 15.14
N GLU A 375 25.54 1.25 15.45
CA GLU A 375 25.55 -0.01 16.19
C GLU A 375 25.77 -1.22 15.27
N THR A 376 25.19 -1.21 14.06
CA THR A 376 25.25 -2.35 13.13
C THR A 376 26.24 -2.16 11.98
N GLY A 377 26.64 -0.91 11.70
CA GLY A 377 27.44 -0.54 10.53
C GLY A 377 26.68 -0.60 9.20
N LYS A 378 25.39 -0.92 9.20
CA LYS A 378 24.53 -1.02 8.01
C LYS A 378 23.88 0.32 7.68
N ASN A 379 23.51 0.50 6.42
CA ASN A 379 22.76 1.67 5.97
C ASN A 379 21.27 1.45 6.25
N PRO A 380 20.54 2.42 6.84
CA PRO A 380 19.10 2.31 7.00
C PRO A 380 18.31 2.70 5.75
N ILE A 381 18.94 3.46 4.85
CA ILE A 381 18.39 3.89 3.56
C ILE A 381 19.26 3.28 2.48
N ASP A 382 18.64 2.52 1.57
CA ASP A 382 19.32 1.84 0.46
C ASP A 382 19.64 2.84 -0.65
N LYS A 383 18.65 3.63 -1.02
CA LYS A 383 18.74 4.59 -2.12
C LYS A 383 17.78 5.74 -1.97
N VAL A 384 18.17 6.93 -2.42
CA VAL A 384 17.31 8.11 -2.46
C VAL A 384 17.06 8.50 -3.91
N TYR A 385 15.81 8.40 -4.34
CA TYR A 385 15.39 8.74 -5.69
C TYR A 385 14.90 10.18 -5.75
N ARG A 386 15.19 10.86 -6.86
CA ARG A 386 14.47 12.09 -7.21
C ARG A 386 13.16 11.73 -7.87
N ARG A 387 12.14 12.56 -7.69
CA ARG A 387 10.85 12.34 -8.37
C ARG A 387 10.99 12.26 -9.89
N GLU A 388 11.87 13.07 -10.48
CA GLU A 388 12.13 13.10 -11.91
C GLU A 388 12.75 11.80 -12.45
N ASP A 389 13.36 10.98 -11.58
CA ASP A 389 14.00 9.72 -11.98
C ASP A 389 13.01 8.54 -12.00
N ILE A 390 11.90 8.63 -11.25
CA ILE A 390 10.98 7.50 -11.01
C ILE A 390 9.53 7.77 -11.41
N TYR A 391 9.16 9.02 -11.65
CA TYR A 391 7.79 9.40 -12.00
C TYR A 391 7.71 10.21 -13.29
N SER A 392 6.70 9.91 -14.09
CA SER A 392 6.35 10.68 -15.29
C SER A 392 4.84 10.91 -15.34
N GLY A 393 4.39 12.00 -15.96
CA GLY A 393 2.97 12.29 -16.15
C GLY A 393 2.47 13.56 -15.46
N LYS A 394 1.16 13.80 -15.58
CA LYS A 394 0.50 15.07 -15.23
C LYS A 394 0.60 15.48 -13.75
N TYR A 395 0.94 14.56 -12.86
CA TYR A 395 1.06 14.80 -11.43
C TYR A 395 2.49 14.71 -10.89
N THR A 396 3.51 14.49 -11.72
CA THR A 396 4.91 14.40 -11.26
C THR A 396 5.34 15.62 -10.45
N ASN A 397 4.88 16.83 -10.79
CA ASN A 397 5.18 18.05 -10.05
C ASN A 397 4.56 18.10 -8.63
N LYS A 398 3.58 17.23 -8.33
CA LYS A 398 2.98 17.07 -7.01
C LYS A 398 3.66 15.96 -6.20
N ALA A 399 4.53 15.16 -6.80
CA ALA A 399 5.26 14.14 -6.07
C ALA A 399 6.20 14.76 -5.03
N PRO A 400 6.48 14.06 -3.91
CA PRO A 400 7.56 14.43 -2.99
C PRO A 400 8.86 14.67 -3.77
N GLU A 401 9.67 15.66 -3.38
CA GLU A 401 10.90 15.98 -4.11
C GLU A 401 11.90 14.81 -4.14
N LEU A 402 11.96 14.02 -3.06
CA LEU A 402 12.77 12.81 -2.97
C LEU A 402 11.97 11.66 -2.34
N ILE A 403 12.33 10.42 -2.68
CA ILE A 403 11.86 9.19 -2.03
C ILE A 403 13.08 8.41 -1.51
N ALA A 404 13.22 8.31 -0.19
CA ALA A 404 14.26 7.52 0.47
C ALA A 404 13.79 6.08 0.72
N LEU A 405 14.26 5.14 -0.09
CA LEU A 405 13.91 3.72 0.01
C LEU A 405 14.66 3.07 1.17
N ASP A 406 13.92 2.36 2.01
CA ASP A 406 14.45 1.63 3.16
C ASP A 406 15.38 0.50 2.69
N SER A 407 16.47 0.28 3.43
CA SER A 407 17.22 -0.99 3.34
C SER A 407 16.47 -2.10 4.07
N ASP A 408 16.73 -3.35 3.69
CA ASP A 408 16.28 -4.51 4.46
C ASP A 408 16.70 -4.41 5.94
N GLU A 409 15.90 -5.00 6.82
CA GLU A 409 16.05 -4.90 8.29
C GLU A 409 15.68 -3.54 8.90
N TYR A 410 15.49 -2.49 8.10
CA TYR A 410 15.11 -1.17 8.55
C TYR A 410 13.70 -0.79 8.11
N HIS A 411 13.06 0.07 8.90
CA HIS A 411 11.83 0.75 8.51
C HIS A 411 11.91 2.23 8.84
N ASN A 412 11.78 3.07 7.82
CA ASN A 412 11.79 4.51 7.98
C ASN A 412 10.44 5.00 8.53
N LYS A 413 10.46 5.58 9.73
CA LYS A 413 9.33 6.30 10.33
C LYS A 413 9.57 7.80 10.19
N GLY A 414 8.53 8.58 9.88
CA GLY A 414 8.67 10.04 9.88
C GLY A 414 9.00 10.54 11.28
N GLY A 415 8.23 10.17 12.30
CA GLY A 415 8.66 10.33 13.71
C GLY A 415 8.86 11.77 14.17
N ILE A 416 7.94 12.68 13.80
CA ILE A 416 8.11 14.12 14.05
C ILE A 416 8.27 14.52 15.53
N ARG A 417 7.91 13.65 16.49
CA ARG A 417 8.08 13.89 17.94
C ARG A 417 9.27 13.14 18.55
N ILE A 418 9.99 12.35 17.76
CA ILE A 418 11.04 11.45 18.23
C ILE A 418 12.40 12.10 18.05
N ASP A 419 13.25 12.06 19.07
CA ASP A 419 14.60 12.65 19.04
C ASP A 419 15.72 11.62 18.93
N VAL A 420 15.39 10.33 18.99
CA VAL A 420 16.35 9.24 18.74
C VAL A 420 16.33 8.87 17.27
N LEU A 421 17.50 8.50 16.72
CA LEU A 421 17.62 8.09 15.32
C LEU A 421 17.11 6.66 15.08
N PHE A 422 17.30 5.77 16.08
CA PHE A 422 16.97 4.36 15.97
C PHE A 422 16.18 3.85 17.18
N ARG A 423 15.33 2.84 16.94
CA ARG A 423 14.70 2.01 17.97
C ARG A 423 14.58 0.58 17.48
N GLU A 424 14.54 -0.38 18.39
CA GLU A 424 14.04 -1.71 18.09
C GLU A 424 12.57 -1.65 17.67
N SER A 425 12.16 -2.60 16.83
CA SER A 425 10.76 -2.68 16.42
C SER A 425 10.05 -3.90 16.97
N ILE A 426 8.76 -3.70 17.25
CA ILE A 426 7.81 -4.80 17.46
C ILE A 426 7.37 -5.46 16.14
N TRP A 427 7.63 -4.81 15.00
CA TRP A 427 7.41 -5.42 13.70
C TRP A 427 8.59 -6.32 13.35
N LYS A 428 8.28 -7.51 12.85
CA LYS A 428 9.21 -8.51 12.33
C LYS A 428 9.37 -8.43 10.81
N GLY A 429 8.44 -7.81 10.10
CA GLY A 429 8.48 -7.63 8.63
C GLY A 429 8.26 -6.18 8.21
N ASN A 430 8.99 -5.72 7.18
CA ASN A 430 8.78 -4.45 6.50
C ASN A 430 8.45 -4.68 5.02
N ASN A 431 7.84 -3.70 4.37
CA ASN A 431 7.64 -3.72 2.94
C ASN A 431 8.97 -3.75 2.19
N SER A 432 9.06 -4.54 1.14
CA SER A 432 10.20 -4.61 0.24
C SER A 432 9.77 -4.41 -1.21
N ILE A 433 10.72 -4.04 -2.08
CA ILE A 433 10.42 -3.69 -3.48
C ILE A 433 9.99 -4.90 -4.33
N ASN A 434 10.48 -6.10 -4.01
CA ASN A 434 10.23 -7.31 -4.80
C ASN A 434 9.12 -8.16 -4.19
N GLY A 435 7.96 -8.14 -4.84
CA GLY A 435 6.84 -9.01 -4.59
C GLY A 435 6.93 -10.33 -5.36
N LEU A 436 5.87 -11.13 -5.32
CA LEU A 436 5.77 -12.36 -6.11
C LEU A 436 4.84 -12.19 -7.31
N PHE A 437 5.10 -12.97 -8.35
CA PHE A 437 4.22 -13.15 -9.50
C PHE A 437 4.22 -14.60 -9.97
N VAL A 438 3.04 -15.14 -10.26
CA VAL A 438 2.87 -16.37 -11.04
C VAL A 438 1.66 -16.25 -11.94
N ILE A 439 1.78 -16.74 -13.17
CA ILE A 439 0.69 -16.95 -14.11
C ILE A 439 0.71 -18.39 -14.62
N SER A 440 -0.45 -19.05 -14.62
CA SER A 440 -0.63 -20.36 -15.24
C SER A 440 -1.93 -20.35 -16.05
N GLY A 441 -1.97 -21.16 -17.10
CA GLY A 441 -3.15 -21.25 -17.96
C GLY A 441 -2.84 -21.79 -19.33
N LYS A 442 -3.86 -21.77 -20.19
CA LYS A 442 -3.74 -22.20 -21.59
C LYS A 442 -2.69 -21.35 -22.31
N ASP A 443 -1.77 -22.00 -23.02
CA ASP A 443 -0.74 -21.37 -23.85
C ASP A 443 0.30 -20.52 -23.06
N ILE A 444 0.41 -20.75 -21.75
CA ILE A 444 1.45 -20.17 -20.89
C ILE A 444 2.61 -21.16 -20.75
N LYS A 445 3.85 -20.67 -20.86
CA LYS A 445 5.08 -21.47 -20.66
C LYS A 445 5.10 -22.07 -19.25
N LYS A 446 5.65 -23.28 -19.13
CA LYS A 446 5.72 -24.01 -17.85
C LYS A 446 7.11 -23.94 -17.23
N GLY A 447 7.16 -23.74 -15.92
CA GLY A 447 8.38 -23.75 -15.10
C GLY A 447 9.36 -22.61 -15.39
N LYS A 448 8.98 -21.61 -16.19
CA LYS A 448 9.87 -20.51 -16.57
C LYS A 448 9.93 -19.47 -15.46
N ASN A 449 11.13 -19.08 -15.07
CA ASN A 449 11.37 -17.97 -14.16
C ASN A 449 11.64 -16.67 -14.95
N ILE A 450 10.91 -15.59 -14.67
CA ILE A 450 11.16 -14.24 -15.21
C ILE A 450 10.88 -13.19 -14.14
N ASP A 451 11.64 -12.10 -14.18
CA ASP A 451 11.33 -10.90 -13.40
C ASP A 451 10.46 -9.94 -14.21
N ILE A 452 9.47 -9.34 -13.55
CA ILE A 452 8.52 -8.41 -14.16
C ILE A 452 8.36 -7.15 -13.32
N GLU A 453 7.73 -6.12 -13.87
CA GLU A 453 7.29 -4.95 -13.11
C GLU A 453 5.77 -4.97 -12.89
N ILE A 454 5.30 -4.39 -11.79
CA ILE A 454 3.87 -4.31 -11.47
C ILE A 454 3.04 -3.66 -12.59
N PHE A 455 3.66 -2.77 -13.36
CA PHE A 455 3.05 -2.07 -14.49
C PHE A 455 2.71 -3.01 -15.66
N ASP A 456 3.41 -4.15 -15.77
CA ASP A 456 3.28 -5.10 -16.89
C ASP A 456 2.00 -5.94 -16.82
N LEU A 457 1.35 -6.00 -15.66
CA LEU A 457 0.17 -6.84 -15.45
C LEU A 457 -1.05 -6.36 -16.26
N ALA A 458 -1.43 -5.08 -16.15
CA ALA A 458 -2.56 -4.53 -16.90
C ALA A 458 -2.45 -4.72 -18.42
N PRO A 459 -1.37 -4.30 -19.12
CA PRO A 459 -1.26 -4.49 -20.56
C PRO A 459 -1.24 -5.97 -20.96
N THR A 460 -0.62 -6.83 -20.15
CA THR A 460 -0.61 -8.29 -20.40
C THR A 460 -2.00 -8.89 -20.29
N ILE A 461 -2.80 -8.50 -19.27
CA ILE A 461 -4.19 -8.94 -19.11
C ILE A 461 -5.04 -8.48 -20.30
N LEU A 462 -4.94 -7.21 -20.69
CA LEU A 462 -5.66 -6.67 -21.87
C LEU A 462 -5.32 -7.46 -23.14
N HIS A 463 -4.04 -7.77 -23.36
CA HIS A 463 -3.58 -8.56 -24.50
C HIS A 463 -4.16 -9.98 -24.50
N ILE A 464 -4.23 -10.65 -23.34
CA ILE A 464 -4.84 -11.97 -23.18
C ILE A 464 -6.31 -11.92 -23.63
N PHE A 465 -7.07 -10.94 -23.14
CA PHE A 465 -8.47 -10.72 -23.55
C PHE A 465 -8.64 -10.20 -24.98
N GLY A 466 -7.55 -9.97 -25.73
CA GLY A 466 -7.58 -9.50 -27.11
C GLY A 466 -7.99 -8.03 -27.24
N LEU A 467 -7.80 -7.25 -26.18
CA LEU A 467 -8.13 -5.83 -26.13
C LEU A 467 -6.91 -4.97 -26.51
N PRO A 468 -7.14 -3.77 -27.07
CA PRO A 468 -6.06 -2.82 -27.31
C PRO A 468 -5.45 -2.35 -25.98
N VAL A 469 -4.15 -2.11 -25.99
CA VAL A 469 -3.38 -1.53 -24.88
C VAL A 469 -3.32 -0.01 -25.06
N PRO A 470 -3.81 0.78 -24.08
CA PRO A 470 -3.69 2.23 -24.12
C PRO A 470 -2.23 2.68 -24.23
N THR A 471 -1.96 3.67 -25.08
CA THR A 471 -0.59 4.22 -25.26
C THR A 471 -0.05 4.97 -24.04
N ASP A 472 -0.89 5.27 -23.06
CA ASP A 472 -0.49 5.94 -21.82
C ASP A 472 -0.18 4.99 -20.65
N ILE A 473 -0.24 3.67 -20.87
CA ILE A 473 0.28 2.64 -19.95
C ILE A 473 1.82 2.66 -19.97
N ASP A 474 2.46 2.48 -18.81
CA ASP A 474 3.92 2.44 -18.66
C ASP A 474 4.49 1.03 -18.83
N GLY A 475 3.74 0.00 -18.41
CA GLY A 475 4.18 -1.38 -18.54
C GLY A 475 4.12 -1.93 -19.96
N LYS A 476 4.76 -3.09 -20.16
CA LYS A 476 4.80 -3.81 -21.44
C LYS A 476 3.97 -5.09 -21.39
N VAL A 477 3.51 -5.54 -22.56
CA VAL A 477 2.94 -6.88 -22.70
C VAL A 477 4.07 -7.92 -22.57
N LEU A 478 3.95 -8.82 -21.60
CA LEU A 478 4.92 -9.89 -21.33
C LEU A 478 4.79 -11.02 -22.35
N LYS A 479 5.20 -10.78 -23.59
CA LYS A 479 5.13 -11.77 -24.69
C LYS A 479 5.90 -13.05 -24.40
N GLU A 480 6.97 -12.95 -23.63
CA GLU A 480 7.87 -14.01 -23.24
C GLU A 480 7.24 -15.08 -22.34
N ILE A 481 6.03 -14.85 -21.79
CA ILE A 481 5.30 -15.83 -20.97
C ILE A 481 4.52 -16.84 -21.81
N PHE A 482 4.22 -16.52 -23.07
CA PHE A 482 3.37 -17.34 -23.92
C PHE A 482 4.19 -18.43 -24.63
N GLU A 483 3.57 -19.58 -24.85
CA GLU A 483 4.13 -20.65 -25.68
C GLU A 483 4.39 -20.13 -27.10
N GLU A 484 5.52 -20.52 -27.70
CA GLU A 484 6.06 -19.86 -28.91
C GLU A 484 5.12 -19.92 -30.11
N ASN A 485 4.32 -20.98 -30.21
CA ASN A 485 3.38 -21.20 -31.30
C ASN A 485 1.93 -20.83 -30.98
N SER A 486 1.68 -20.22 -29.83
CA SER A 486 0.33 -19.81 -29.42
C SER A 486 -0.18 -18.61 -30.22
N ASP A 487 -1.51 -18.48 -30.28
CA ASP A 487 -2.13 -17.28 -30.84
C ASP A 487 -1.72 -16.03 -30.05
N LEU A 488 -1.52 -16.15 -28.73
CA LEU A 488 -1.14 -15.04 -27.86
C LEU A 488 0.30 -14.56 -28.12
N SER A 489 1.24 -15.48 -28.39
CA SER A 489 2.61 -15.12 -28.75
C SER A 489 2.67 -14.45 -30.13
N ARG A 490 1.88 -14.94 -31.11
CA ARG A 490 1.88 -14.44 -32.49
C ARG A 490 1.05 -13.17 -32.72
N ARG A 491 -0.01 -12.95 -31.93
CA ARG A 491 -0.91 -11.79 -32.06
C ARG A 491 -0.15 -10.47 -31.87
N ILE A 492 -0.17 -9.56 -32.84
CA ILE A 492 0.47 -8.25 -32.69
C ILE A 492 -0.18 -7.49 -31.52
N VAL A 493 0.65 -6.85 -30.68
CA VAL A 493 0.15 -6.00 -29.60
C VAL A 493 -0.47 -4.75 -30.22
N ASN A 494 -1.77 -4.57 -30.04
CA ASN A 494 -2.50 -3.44 -30.59
C ASN A 494 -2.49 -2.26 -29.61
N TYR A 495 -1.70 -1.22 -29.90
CA TYR A 495 -1.70 0.00 -29.08
C TYR A 495 -2.71 1.02 -29.61
N LYS A 496 -3.53 1.60 -28.72
CA LYS A 496 -4.53 2.62 -29.07
C LYS A 496 -4.39 3.84 -28.17
N LYS A 497 -4.50 5.06 -28.73
CA LYS A 497 -4.69 6.26 -27.91
C LYS A 497 -6.06 6.22 -27.25
N ASN A 498 -6.18 6.74 -26.03
CA ASN A 498 -7.47 6.96 -25.39
C ASN A 498 -8.32 7.90 -26.27
N ASP A 499 -9.62 7.62 -26.39
CA ASP A 499 -10.49 8.37 -27.31
C ASP A 499 -10.68 9.81 -26.78
N GLU A 500 -10.58 10.83 -27.63
CA GLU A 500 -10.68 12.26 -27.23
C GLU A 500 -11.99 12.61 -26.48
N LYS A 501 -13.06 11.86 -26.73
CA LYS A 501 -14.33 11.97 -25.98
C LYS A 501 -14.19 11.54 -24.51
N GLU A 502 -13.26 10.65 -24.19
CA GLU A 502 -13.01 10.17 -22.83
C GLU A 502 -12.34 11.24 -21.97
N GLU A 503 -11.38 11.99 -22.53
CA GLU A 503 -10.83 13.16 -21.84
C GLU A 503 -11.91 14.17 -21.50
N GLU A 504 -12.90 14.34 -22.36
CA GLU A 504 -14.02 15.26 -22.15
C GLU A 504 -14.99 14.78 -21.05
N ILE A 505 -15.25 13.47 -20.98
CA ILE A 505 -16.08 12.84 -19.92
C ILE A 505 -15.37 12.90 -18.57
N ILE A 506 -14.05 12.64 -18.56
CA ILE A 506 -13.18 12.80 -17.41
C ILE A 506 -13.19 14.26 -16.94
N LYS A 507 -12.97 15.22 -17.85
CA LYS A 507 -13.02 16.67 -17.57
C LYS A 507 -14.38 17.09 -17.01
N LYS A 508 -15.50 16.58 -17.55
CA LYS A 508 -16.86 16.86 -17.05
C LYS A 508 -17.09 16.28 -15.65
N SER A 509 -16.60 15.07 -15.38
CA SER A 509 -16.70 14.43 -14.07
C SER A 509 -15.86 15.16 -13.01
N ILE A 510 -14.66 15.61 -13.35
CA ILE A 510 -13.80 16.45 -12.50
C ILE A 510 -14.47 17.79 -12.18
N LYS A 511 -15.09 18.45 -13.16
CA LYS A 511 -15.79 19.72 -12.96
C LYS A 511 -16.96 19.57 -11.96
N LYS A 512 -17.66 18.44 -12.02
CA LYS A 512 -18.76 18.11 -11.11
C LYS A 512 -18.27 17.86 -9.68
N LEU A 513 -17.12 17.20 -9.52
CA LEU A 513 -16.53 16.93 -8.20
C LEU A 513 -15.94 18.19 -7.54
N LYS A 514 -15.27 19.07 -8.30
CA LYS A 514 -14.82 20.40 -7.80
C LYS A 514 -15.98 21.27 -7.30
N GLY A 515 -17.14 21.21 -7.95
CA GLY A 515 -18.35 21.90 -7.49
C GLY A 515 -18.93 21.38 -6.17
N THR A 516 -18.49 20.21 -5.70
CA THR A 516 -18.94 19.61 -4.42
C THR A 516 -17.94 19.76 -3.29
N GLY A 517 -16.80 20.43 -3.51
CA GLY A 517 -15.73 20.58 -2.51
C GLY A 517 -15.03 19.28 -2.14
N ARG A 518 -15.13 18.24 -2.98
CA ARG A 518 -14.53 16.91 -2.79
C ARG A 518 -13.22 16.72 -3.55
N LEU A 519 -12.70 17.79 -4.16
CA LEU A 519 -11.43 17.87 -4.87
C LEU A 519 -10.73 19.18 -4.53
#